data_AF-A0A9X6NEV3-F1
#
_entry.id   AF-A0A9X6NEV3-F1
#
_cell.length_a   1.000
_cell.length_b   1.000
_cell.length_c   1.000
_cell.angle_alpha   90.00
_cell.angle_beta   90.00
_cell.angle_gamma   90.00
#
_symmetry.space_group_name_H-M   'P 1'
#
loop_
_entity.id
_entity.type
_entity.pdbx_description
1 polymer ?
#
loop_
_entity_poly.entity_id
_entity_poly.type
_entity_poly.pdbx_seq_one_letter_code
_entity_poly.pdbx_strand_id
1 'polypeptide(L)'
;MSRKLSLEVRPSILTLHSVKYSATKIVNALSLRNIAVSKLGVNKVIRENAAEEAGRPKPPSKATNSDKAKVRTAALLKKVKKATTGPSPQTQSQIFFELRVWQATNQRVINKDSEGMVRKKNRVHGLSNAMIQQRLA
;
A
#
# COMPACT_ATOMS: atom_id res chain seq x y z
N MET A 1 -5.80 -9.35 13.47
CA MET A 1 -5.85 -7.95 13.95
C MET A 1 -5.81 -7.92 15.47
N SER A 2 -4.89 -7.18 16.09
CA SER A 2 -4.84 -7.04 17.55
C SER A 2 -5.86 -6.00 17.99
N ARG A 3 -7.00 -6.40 18.57
CA ARG A 3 -7.86 -5.45 19.29
C ARG A 3 -7.04 -4.83 20.42
N LYS A 4 -6.88 -3.50 20.41
CA LYS A 4 -6.29 -2.78 21.54
C LYS A 4 -7.25 -2.95 22.72
N LEU A 5 -6.74 -3.43 23.84
CA LEU A 5 -7.51 -3.39 25.09
C LEU A 5 -7.75 -1.93 25.46
N SER A 6 -8.93 -1.63 25.99
CA SER A 6 -9.27 -0.28 26.42
C SER A 6 -8.26 0.22 27.46
N LEU A 7 -8.02 1.53 27.47
CA LEU A 7 -7.08 2.17 28.39
C LEU A 7 -7.44 1.91 29.85
N GLU A 8 -8.72 1.68 30.15
CA GLU A 8 -9.25 1.41 31.49
C GLU A 8 -8.93 -0.01 32.02
N VAL A 9 -8.83 -1.00 31.12
CA VAL A 9 -8.60 -2.40 31.52
C VAL A 9 -7.12 -2.69 31.79
N ARG A 10 -6.22 -1.94 31.15
CA ARG A 10 -4.76 -2.09 31.31
C ARG A 10 -4.29 -1.92 32.77
N PRO A 11 -4.63 -0.82 33.49
CA PRO A 11 -4.26 -0.64 34.89
C PRO A 11 -4.77 -1.78 35.79
N SER A 12 -5.97 -2.28 35.54
CA SER A 12 -6.55 -3.38 36.31
C SER A 12 -5.77 -4.70 36.12
N ILE A 13 -5.26 -4.96 34.91
CA ILE A 13 -4.38 -6.11 34.65
C ILE A 13 -3.04 -5.95 35.40
N LEU A 14 -2.44 -4.76 35.35
CA LEU A 14 -1.13 -4.50 35.97
C LEU A 14 -1.18 -4.54 37.50
N THR A 15 -2.24 -4.02 38.10
CA THR A 15 -2.47 -4.10 39.56
C THR A 15 -2.68 -5.54 40.01
N LEU A 16 -3.47 -6.35 39.31
CA LEU A 16 -3.61 -7.76 39.67
C LEU A 16 -2.29 -8.54 39.49
N HIS A 17 -1.50 -8.18 38.48
CA HIS A 17 -0.18 -8.76 38.26
C HIS A 17 0.82 -8.38 39.36
N SER A 18 0.79 -7.15 39.88
CA SER A 18 1.67 -6.74 41.00
C SER A 18 1.37 -7.50 42.29
N VAL A 19 0.10 -7.87 42.52
CA VAL A 19 -0.33 -8.77 43.60
C VAL A 19 0.02 -10.25 43.31
N LYS A 20 0.83 -10.53 42.28
CA LYS A 20 1.31 -11.86 41.86
C LYS A 20 0.21 -12.84 41.45
N TYR A 21 -0.91 -12.35 40.92
CA TYR A 21 -1.92 -13.24 40.33
C TYR A 21 -1.40 -13.85 39.03
N SER A 22 -1.68 -15.13 38.80
CA SER A 22 -1.39 -15.77 37.51
C SER A 22 -2.31 -15.23 36.41
N ALA A 23 -1.86 -15.26 35.16
CA ALA A 23 -2.63 -14.75 34.02
C ALA A 23 -4.05 -15.36 33.93
N THR A 24 -4.21 -16.64 34.29
CA THR A 24 -5.52 -17.30 34.35
C THR A 24 -6.40 -16.72 35.46
N LYS A 25 -5.84 -16.48 36.65
CA LYS A 25 -6.57 -15.85 37.76
C LYS A 25 -6.96 -14.40 37.44
N ILE A 26 -6.12 -13.67 36.71
CA ILE A 26 -6.42 -12.31 36.24
C ILE A 26 -7.62 -12.32 35.30
N VAL A 27 -7.66 -13.25 34.33
CA VAL A 27 -8.81 -13.40 33.42
C VAL A 27 -10.10 -13.69 34.19
N ASN A 28 -10.05 -14.61 35.15
CA ASN A 28 -11.23 -14.95 35.95
C ASN A 28 -11.70 -13.75 36.81
N ALA A 29 -10.78 -13.03 37.44
CA ALA A 29 -11.08 -11.85 38.24
C ALA A 29 -11.71 -10.71 37.42
N LEU A 30 -11.25 -10.52 36.18
CA LEU A 30 -11.83 -9.54 35.26
C LEU A 30 -13.20 -10.01 34.72
N SER A 31 -13.37 -11.32 34.51
CA SER A 31 -14.65 -11.90 34.09
C SER A 31 -15.74 -11.70 35.15
N LEU A 32 -15.40 -11.80 36.45
CA LEU A 32 -16.33 -11.48 37.56
C LEU A 32 -16.80 -10.02 37.55
N ARG A 33 -16.04 -9.12 36.92
CA ARG A 33 -16.39 -7.70 36.74
C ARG A 33 -17.08 -7.42 35.40
N ASN A 34 -17.54 -8.46 34.71
CA ASN A 34 -18.11 -8.40 33.36
C ASN A 34 -17.14 -7.88 32.28
N ILE A 35 -15.83 -8.02 32.50
CA ILE A 35 -14.79 -7.61 31.54
C ILE A 35 -14.19 -8.86 30.90
N ALA A 36 -14.57 -9.13 29.65
CA ALA A 36 -14.02 -10.24 28.88
C ALA A 36 -12.62 -9.91 28.34
N VAL A 37 -11.59 -10.59 28.86
CA VAL A 37 -10.20 -10.46 28.39
C VAL A 37 -9.62 -11.84 28.10
N SER A 38 -8.92 -11.99 26.97
CA SER A 38 -8.21 -13.23 26.67
C SER A 38 -6.89 -13.33 27.45
N LYS A 39 -6.50 -14.55 27.82
CA LYS A 39 -5.19 -14.83 28.46
C LYS A 39 -4.02 -14.27 27.64
N LEU A 40 -4.11 -14.36 26.31
CA LEU A 40 -3.12 -13.77 25.39
C LEU A 40 -3.07 -12.25 25.52
N GLY A 41 -4.21 -11.59 25.68
CA GLY A 41 -4.30 -10.15 25.93
C GLY A 41 -3.61 -9.74 27.23
N VAL A 42 -3.86 -10.48 28.32
CA VAL A 42 -3.19 -10.28 29.62
C VAL A 42 -1.67 -10.42 29.50
N ASN A 43 -1.19 -11.53 28.94
CA ASN A 43 0.24 -11.77 28.76
C ASN A 43 0.91 -10.71 27.88
N LYS A 44 0.20 -10.24 26.85
CA LYS A 44 0.68 -9.17 25.99
C LYS A 44 0.85 -7.87 26.76
N VAL A 45 -0.11 -7.50 27.60
CA VAL A 45 -0.03 -6.29 28.44
C VAL A 45 1.14 -6.36 29.41
N ILE A 46 1.30 -7.50 30.11
CA ILE A 46 2.41 -7.71 31.03
C ILE A 46 3.76 -7.58 30.31
N ARG A 47 3.90 -8.20 29.14
CA ARG A 47 5.13 -8.13 28.34
C ARG A 47 5.41 -6.74 27.80
N GLU A 48 4.39 -6.01 27.35
CA GLU A 48 4.54 -4.62 26.90
C GLU A 48 4.99 -3.72 28.07
N ASN A 49 4.39 -3.87 29.25
CA ASN A 49 4.80 -3.11 30.44
C ASN A 49 6.24 -3.44 30.87
N ALA A 50 6.61 -4.72 30.92
CA ALA A 50 7.98 -5.12 31.24
C ALA A 50 9.02 -4.60 30.23
N ALA A 51 8.63 -4.48 28.95
CA ALA A 51 9.49 -3.88 27.93
C ALA A 51 9.61 -2.35 28.09
N GLU A 52 8.51 -1.67 28.45
CA GLU A 52 8.48 -0.23 28.76
C GLU A 52 9.35 0.09 29.99
N GLU A 53 9.21 -0.66 31.08
CA GLU A 53 10.07 -0.54 32.29
C GLU A 53 11.55 -0.78 31.98
N ALA A 54 11.85 -1.72 31.07
CA ALA A 54 13.22 -2.00 30.62
C ALA A 54 13.75 -0.98 29.58
N GLY A 55 13.00 0.07 29.26
CA GLY A 55 13.38 1.09 28.27
C GLY A 55 13.47 0.57 26.84
N ARG A 56 12.88 -0.60 26.53
CA ARG A 56 12.94 -1.20 25.19
C ARG A 56 11.98 -0.46 24.26
N PRO A 57 12.47 0.09 23.13
CA PRO A 57 11.62 0.79 22.19
C PRO A 57 10.56 -0.16 21.60
N LYS A 58 9.31 0.32 21.53
CA LYS A 58 8.24 -0.42 20.87
C LYS A 58 8.57 -0.54 19.38
N PRO A 59 8.58 -1.75 18.79
CA PRO A 59 8.85 -1.87 17.38
C PRO A 59 7.76 -1.12 16.59
N PRO A 60 8.13 -0.40 15.51
CA PRO A 60 7.15 0.26 14.67
C PRO A 60 6.14 -0.77 14.15
N SER A 61 4.85 -0.44 14.23
CA SER A 61 3.82 -1.34 13.71
C SER A 61 4.01 -1.49 12.21
N LYS A 62 4.26 -2.72 11.73
CA LYS A 62 4.23 -2.99 10.30
C LYS A 62 2.82 -2.67 9.78
N ALA A 63 2.72 -1.69 8.89
CA ALA A 63 1.46 -1.39 8.22
C ALA A 63 1.01 -2.65 7.45
N THR A 64 -0.16 -3.18 7.79
CA THR A 64 -0.71 -4.42 7.20
C THR A 64 -1.30 -4.24 5.81
N ASN A 65 -1.09 -3.10 5.16
CA ASN A 65 -1.59 -2.85 3.81
C ASN A 65 -0.56 -3.34 2.79
N SER A 66 -0.33 -4.66 2.74
CA SER A 66 0.38 -5.27 1.62
C SER A 66 -0.61 -5.69 0.53
N ASP A 67 -1.53 -4.81 0.15
CA ASP A 67 -2.23 -4.94 -1.12
C ASP A 67 -1.24 -4.60 -2.21
N LYS A 68 -0.38 -5.57 -2.55
CA LYS A 68 0.42 -5.50 -3.77
C LYS A 68 -0.58 -5.41 -4.92
N ALA A 69 -0.58 -4.29 -5.63
CA ALA A 69 -1.44 -4.11 -6.80
C ALA A 69 -1.13 -5.22 -7.82
N LYS A 70 -2.04 -6.19 -7.98
CA LYS A 70 -1.91 -7.34 -8.92
C LYS A 70 -1.52 -6.90 -10.33
N VAL A 71 -1.93 -5.70 -10.73
CA VAL A 71 -1.77 -5.19 -12.09
C VAL A 71 -0.45 -4.41 -12.30
N ARG A 72 0.27 -4.00 -11.24
CA ARG A 72 1.52 -3.21 -11.37
C ARG A 72 2.76 -4.06 -11.13
N THR A 73 2.85 -5.19 -11.82
CA THR A 73 4.04 -6.04 -11.77
C THR A 73 5.21 -5.36 -12.50
N ALA A 74 6.44 -5.53 -12.01
CA ALA A 74 7.64 -4.98 -12.66
C ALA A 74 7.76 -5.39 -14.15
N ALA A 75 7.32 -6.61 -14.48
CA ALA A 75 7.26 -7.10 -15.85
C ALA A 75 6.32 -6.28 -16.74
N LEU A 76 5.13 -5.90 -16.24
CA LEU A 76 4.21 -5.05 -16.99
C LEU A 76 4.81 -3.67 -17.20
N LEU A 77 5.39 -3.07 -16.15
CA LEU A 77 6.03 -1.76 -16.24
C LEU A 77 7.12 -1.75 -17.32
N LYS A 78 7.95 -2.81 -17.38
CA LYS A 78 9.00 -2.94 -18.40
C LYS A 78 8.43 -3.04 -19.81
N LYS A 79 7.34 -3.80 -20.01
CA LYS A 79 6.66 -3.93 -21.31
C LYS A 79 6.04 -2.61 -21.76
N VAL A 80 5.31 -1.93 -20.88
CA VAL A 80 4.71 -0.62 -21.17
C VAL A 80 5.79 0.41 -21.47
N LYS A 81 6.87 0.47 -20.68
CA LYS A 81 7.99 1.40 -20.93
C LYS A 81 8.65 1.14 -22.29
N LYS A 82 8.87 -0.13 -22.67
CA LYS A 82 9.41 -0.49 -24.00
C LYS A 82 8.50 -0.01 -25.13
N ALA A 83 7.18 -0.19 -24.98
CA ALA A 83 6.19 0.25 -25.95
C ALA A 83 6.14 1.78 -26.14
N THR A 84 6.44 2.54 -25.09
CA THR A 84 6.35 4.01 -25.10
C THR A 84 7.66 4.74 -25.42
N THR A 85 8.83 4.11 -25.21
CA THR A 85 10.15 4.77 -25.35
C THR A 85 10.85 4.48 -26.67
N GLY A 86 10.33 3.55 -27.50
CA GLY A 86 10.91 3.24 -28.81
C GLY A 86 10.81 4.38 -29.84
N PRO A 87 11.56 4.29 -30.96
CA PRO A 87 11.54 5.29 -32.03
C PRO A 87 10.15 5.49 -32.66
N SER A 88 9.30 4.46 -32.58
CA SER A 88 7.88 4.53 -32.93
C SER A 88 7.06 4.11 -31.69
N PRO A 89 6.64 5.08 -30.84
CA PRO A 89 5.89 4.76 -29.63
C PRO A 89 4.48 4.24 -30.00
N GLN A 90 4.10 3.13 -29.40
CA GLN A 90 2.78 2.54 -29.60
C GLN A 90 1.69 3.41 -28.96
N THR A 91 0.51 3.41 -29.58
CA THR A 91 -0.69 4.03 -29.03
C THR A 91 -1.25 3.20 -27.87
N GLN A 92 -2.01 3.83 -26.97
CA GLN A 92 -2.62 3.12 -25.83
C GLN A 92 -3.56 2.00 -26.24
N SER A 93 -4.25 2.15 -27.39
CA SER A 93 -5.08 1.08 -27.96
C SER A 93 -4.24 -0.12 -28.39
N GLN A 94 -3.09 0.11 -29.04
CA GLN A 94 -2.17 -0.97 -29.41
C GLN A 94 -1.61 -1.68 -28.17
N ILE A 95 -1.21 -0.92 -27.15
CA ILE A 95 -0.72 -1.47 -25.88
C ILE A 95 -1.81 -2.27 -25.16
N PHE A 96 -3.07 -1.83 -25.22
CA PHE A 96 -4.22 -2.57 -24.69
C PHE A 96 -4.38 -3.92 -25.39
N PHE A 97 -4.36 -3.95 -26.72
CA PHE A 97 -4.49 -5.19 -27.47
C PHE A 97 -3.32 -6.15 -27.24
N GLU A 98 -2.09 -5.64 -27.14
CA GLU A 98 -0.89 -6.44 -26.94
C GLU A 98 -0.79 -7.01 -25.51
N LEU A 99 -1.02 -6.17 -24.50
CA LEU A 99 -0.81 -6.55 -23.10
C LEU A 99 -2.09 -7.03 -22.39
N ARG A 100 -3.26 -6.88 -23.03
CA ARG A 100 -4.59 -7.15 -22.45
C ARG A 100 -4.83 -6.44 -21.12
N VAL A 101 -4.17 -5.30 -20.91
CA VAL A 101 -4.33 -4.46 -19.71
C VAL A 101 -5.18 -3.26 -20.07
N TRP A 102 -6.21 -3.02 -19.25
CA TRP A 102 -7.17 -1.94 -19.46
C TRP A 102 -6.50 -0.58 -19.64
N GLN A 103 -7.01 0.23 -20.58
CA GLN A 103 -6.38 1.49 -21.01
C GLN A 103 -6.16 2.47 -19.86
N ALA A 104 -7.11 2.58 -18.93
CA ALA A 104 -6.97 3.43 -17.75
C ALA A 104 -5.79 3.01 -16.85
N THR A 105 -5.49 1.71 -16.79
CA THR A 105 -4.34 1.19 -16.05
C THR A 105 -3.03 1.50 -16.77
N ASN A 106 -2.99 1.35 -18.09
CA ASN A 106 -1.83 1.76 -18.89
C ASN A 106 -1.56 3.27 -18.75
N GLN A 107 -2.59 4.11 -18.79
CA GLN A 107 -2.46 5.55 -18.56
C GLN A 107 -1.89 5.85 -17.17
N ARG A 108 -2.36 5.16 -16.13
CA ARG A 108 -1.83 5.33 -14.76
C ARG A 108 -0.38 4.88 -14.65
N VAL A 109 -0.02 3.76 -15.29
CA VAL A 109 1.37 3.28 -15.37
C VAL A 109 2.24 4.31 -16.07
N ILE A 110 1.77 4.84 -17.20
CA ILE A 110 2.53 5.82 -17.96
C ILE A 110 2.71 7.10 -17.14
N ASN A 111 1.67 7.63 -16.50
CA ASN A 111 1.77 8.91 -15.78
C ASN A 111 2.53 8.83 -14.45
N LYS A 112 2.45 7.70 -13.74
CA LYS A 112 3.04 7.57 -12.40
C LYS A 112 4.39 6.85 -12.40
N ASP A 113 4.56 5.88 -13.30
CA ASP A 113 5.64 4.90 -13.21
C ASP A 113 6.61 5.00 -14.40
N SER A 114 6.26 5.74 -15.46
CA SER A 114 7.20 6.16 -16.50
C SER A 114 7.32 7.67 -16.50
N GLU A 115 8.54 8.21 -16.48
CA GLU A 115 8.80 9.66 -16.58
C GLU A 115 8.35 10.26 -17.93
N GLY A 116 7.76 9.45 -18.82
CA GLY A 116 7.36 9.84 -20.16
C GLY A 116 6.02 10.57 -20.17
N MET A 117 6.07 11.89 -20.40
CA MET A 117 4.91 12.60 -20.94
C MET A 117 4.53 11.97 -22.27
N VAL A 118 3.28 11.47 -22.38
CA VAL A 118 2.76 10.99 -23.67
C VAL A 118 2.80 12.17 -24.63
N ARG A 119 3.52 12.03 -25.76
CA ARG A 119 3.57 13.08 -26.78
C ARG A 119 2.14 13.40 -27.22
N LYS A 120 1.78 14.68 -27.15
CA LYS A 120 0.50 15.19 -27.69
C LYS A 120 0.40 14.76 -29.15
N LYS A 121 -0.78 14.33 -29.58
CA LYS A 121 -1.04 13.96 -30.97
C LYS A 121 -0.67 15.14 -31.88
N ASN A 122 0.40 15.01 -32.64
CA ASN A 122 0.76 15.98 -33.67
C ASN A 122 -0.13 15.72 -34.88
N ARG A 123 -1.09 16.63 -35.12
CA ARG A 123 -1.88 16.63 -36.34
C ARG A 123 -1.07 17.37 -37.39
N VAL A 124 -0.32 16.62 -38.20
CA VAL A 124 0.34 17.20 -39.38
C VAL A 124 -0.74 17.35 -40.45
N HIS A 125 -1.10 18.59 -40.77
CA HIS A 125 -1.89 18.86 -41.96
C HIS A 125 -0.97 18.68 -43.16
N GLY A 126 -1.29 17.73 -44.04
CA GLY A 126 -0.60 17.62 -45.32
C GLY A 126 -0.77 18.92 -46.09
N LEU A 127 0.35 19.56 -46.44
CA LEU A 127 0.31 20.73 -47.31
C LEU A 127 -0.08 20.27 -48.71
N SER A 128 -0.95 21.02 -49.38
CA SER A 128 -1.19 20.78 -50.80
C SER A 128 0.06 21.14 -51.61
N ASN A 129 0.22 20.54 -52.79
CA ASN A 129 1.36 20.83 -53.67
C ASN A 129 1.50 22.33 -53.99
N ALA A 130 0.38 23.05 -54.08
CA ALA A 130 0.37 24.50 -54.25
C ALA A 130 1.01 25.24 -53.06
N MET A 131 0.67 24.84 -51.83
CA MET A 131 1.25 25.44 -50.61
C MET A 131 2.73 25.08 -50.41
N ILE A 132 3.18 23.93 -50.94
CA ILE A 132 4.59 23.53 -50.94
C ILE A 132 5.39 24.42 -51.92
N GLN A 133 4.90 24.57 -53.15
CA GLN A 133 5.50 25.43 -54.18
C GLN A 133 5.64 26.88 -53.71
N GLN A 134 4.61 27.42 -53.04
CA GLN A 134 4.62 28.80 -52.53
C GLN A 134 5.61 29.05 -51.39
N ARG A 135 6.08 28.01 -50.70
CA ARG A 135 7.11 28.12 -49.63
C ARG A 135 8.53 27.89 -50.12
N LEU A 136 8.68 27.32 -51.32
CA LEU A 136 9.96 27.05 -51.96
C LEU A 136 10.40 28.17 -52.92
N ALA A 137 9.48 29.07 -53.26
CA ALA A 137 9.74 30.34 -53.94
C ALA A 137 10.23 31.39 -52.92
#